data_AF-A0A2S2QJ43-F1
#
_entry.id   AF-A0A2S2QJ43-F1
#
_cell.length_a   1.000
_cell.length_b   1.000
_cell.length_c   1.000
_cell.angle_alpha   90.00
_cell.angle_beta   90.00
_cell.angle_gamma   90.00
#
_symmetry.space_group_name_H-M   'P 1'
#
loop_
_entity.id
_entity.type
_entity.pdbx_description
1 polymer ?
#
loop_
_entity_poly.entity_id
_entity_poly.type
_entity_poly.pdbx_seq_one_letter_code
_entity_poly.pdbx_strand_id
1 'polypeptide(L)'
;AIAIPFYDDFISQLKERFSKHKIILLSLYLLIPKMCVKSSILELDFSLYSNFINVDSLPSEIKLWERKWIAFKDTNRPNTAIESLNYCNPELFPNIHFLLKVLHCWFLQ
;
A
#
# COMPACT_ATOMS: atom_id res chain seq x y z
N ALA A 1 -41.48 -0.20 -12.24
CA ALA A 1 -40.11 0.30 -12.47
C ALA A 1 -39.29 -0.87 -13.01
N ILE A 2 -38.81 -0.79 -14.25
CA ILE A 2 -37.97 -1.85 -14.84
C ILE A 2 -36.54 -1.55 -14.39
N ALA A 3 -36.16 -2.08 -13.22
CA ALA A 3 -34.75 -2.16 -12.87
C ALA A 3 -34.14 -3.22 -13.80
N ILE A 4 -33.27 -2.80 -14.71
CA ILE A 4 -32.60 -3.71 -15.63
C ILE A 4 -31.54 -4.43 -14.78
N PRO A 5 -31.69 -5.73 -14.44
CA PRO A 5 -30.80 -6.42 -13.50
C PRO A 5 -29.32 -6.35 -13.92
N PHE A 6 -29.08 -6.25 -15.22
CA PHE A 6 -27.75 -6.06 -15.81
C PHE A 6 -27.07 -4.74 -15.40
N TYR A 7 -27.80 -3.63 -15.29
CA TYR A 7 -27.22 -2.36 -14.88
C TYR A 7 -26.84 -2.36 -13.41
N ASP A 8 -27.70 -2.92 -12.56
CA ASP A 8 -27.41 -3.02 -11.13
C ASP A 8 -26.23 -3.96 -10.87
N ASP A 9 -26.14 -5.07 -11.61
CA ASP A 9 -25.00 -5.98 -11.55
C ASP A 9 -23.70 -5.33 -12.06
N PHE A 10 -23.77 -4.59 -13.18
CA PHE A 10 -22.63 -3.83 -13.70
C PHE A 10 -22.15 -2.74 -12.73
N ILE A 11 -23.08 -2.00 -12.11
CA ILE A 11 -22.76 -1.01 -11.07
C ILE A 11 -22.13 -1.70 -9.85
N SER A 12 -22.64 -2.87 -9.45
CA SER A 12 -22.09 -3.66 -8.34
C SER A 12 -20.64 -4.09 -8.64
N GLN A 13 -20.39 -4.66 -9.82
CA GLN A 13 -19.06 -5.07 -10.26
C GLN A 13 -18.09 -3.89 -10.33
N LEU A 14 -18.53 -2.72 -10.82
CA LEU A 14 -17.71 -1.51 -10.82
C LEU A 14 -17.39 -1.07 -9.39
N LYS A 15 -18.39 -0.98 -8.51
CA LYS A 15 -18.18 -0.61 -7.10
C LYS A 15 -17.22 -1.56 -6.40
N GLU A 16 -17.37 -2.87 -6.63
CA GLU A 16 -16.47 -3.87 -6.06
C GLU A 16 -15.04 -3.68 -6.55
N ARG A 17 -14.85 -3.46 -7.86
CA ARG A 17 -13.53 -3.21 -8.46
C ARG A 17 -12.90 -1.93 -7.91
N PHE A 18 -13.61 -0.82 -7.85
CA PHE A 18 -13.10 0.44 -7.29
C PHE A 18 -12.83 0.34 -5.79
N SER A 19 -13.65 -0.41 -5.05
CA SER A 19 -13.45 -0.61 -3.60
C SER A 19 -12.21 -1.46 -3.32
N LYS A 20 -11.98 -2.54 -4.08
CA LYS A 20 -10.76 -3.35 -3.98
C LYS A 20 -9.51 -2.53 -4.32
N HIS A 21 -9.55 -1.77 -5.41
CA HIS A 21 -8.44 -0.88 -5.76
C HIS A 21 -8.19 0.20 -4.70
N LYS A 22 -9.25 0.72 -4.06
CA LYS A 22 -9.13 1.67 -2.94
C LYS A 22 -8.38 1.07 -1.75
N ILE A 23 -8.68 -0.17 -1.37
CA ILE A 23 -8.02 -0.85 -0.23
C ILE A 23 -6.55 -1.10 -0.57
N ILE A 24 -6.26 -1.61 -1.77
CA ILE A 24 -4.88 -1.85 -2.22
C ILE A 24 -4.08 -0.54 -2.27
N LEU A 25 -4.66 0.52 -2.83
CA LEU A 25 -4.02 1.83 -2.88
C LEU A 25 -3.78 2.40 -1.48
N LEU A 26 -4.74 2.27 -0.58
CA LEU A 26 -4.58 2.65 0.83
C LEU A 26 -3.44 1.85 1.46
N SER A 27 -3.37 0.55 1.18
CA SER A 27 -2.33 -0.33 1.73
C SER A 27 -0.93 0.06 1.28
N LEU A 28 -0.78 0.39 -0.01
CA LEU A 28 0.46 0.95 -0.55
C LEU A 28 0.78 2.31 0.07
N TYR A 29 -0.21 3.20 0.18
CA TYR A 29 -0.04 4.54 0.76
C TYR A 29 0.43 4.49 2.21
N LEU A 30 -0.06 3.52 2.99
CA LEU A 30 0.36 3.30 4.37
C LEU A 30 1.80 2.80 4.52
N LEU A 31 2.50 2.45 3.44
CA LEU A 31 3.95 2.19 3.47
C LEU A 31 4.78 3.47 3.51
N ILE A 32 4.20 4.62 3.15
CA ILE A 32 4.88 5.92 3.25
C ILE A 32 5.14 6.21 4.75
N PRO A 33 6.39 6.45 5.17
CA PRO A 33 6.78 6.62 6.58
C PRO A 33 5.94 7.60 7.38
N LYS A 34 5.52 8.71 6.78
CA LYS A 34 4.67 9.71 7.44
C LYS A 34 3.27 9.20 7.77
N MET A 35 2.79 8.20 7.05
CA MET A 35 1.46 7.58 7.20
C MET A 35 1.54 6.28 7.99
N CYS A 36 2.59 5.48 7.74
CA CYS A 36 2.87 4.20 8.38
C CYS A 36 2.80 4.28 9.92
N VAL A 37 3.32 5.36 10.50
CA VAL A 37 3.36 5.54 11.97
C VAL A 37 2.03 6.05 12.54
N LYS A 38 1.14 6.64 11.72
CA LYS A 38 -0.10 7.29 12.17
C LYS A 38 -1.31 6.37 12.12
N SER A 39 -1.27 5.33 11.31
CA SER A 39 -2.38 4.42 11.07
C SER A 39 -2.10 3.07 11.72
N SER A 40 -3.10 2.50 12.41
CA SER A 40 -3.02 1.10 12.77
C SER A 40 -3.06 0.27 11.49
N ILE A 41 -1.97 -0.44 11.19
CA ILE A 41 -1.72 -1.33 10.05
C ILE A 41 -2.73 -2.51 9.93
N LEU A 42 -3.84 -2.49 10.67
CA LEU A 42 -4.74 -3.62 10.87
C LEU A 42 -5.50 -4.09 9.61
N GLU A 43 -5.48 -3.33 8.51
CA GLU A 43 -6.17 -3.71 7.25
C GLU A 43 -5.33 -3.42 6.00
N LEU A 44 -4.09 -3.92 5.95
CA LEU A 44 -3.31 -3.91 4.71
C LEU A 44 -3.62 -5.13 3.83
N ASP A 45 -3.96 -4.90 2.57
CA ASP A 45 -4.15 -5.90 1.53
C ASP A 45 -3.13 -5.70 0.39
N PHE A 46 -2.27 -6.70 0.23
CA PHE A 46 -1.27 -6.77 -0.85
C PHE A 46 -1.48 -8.00 -1.76
N SER A 47 -2.67 -8.61 -1.72
CA SER A 47 -2.99 -9.84 -2.48
C SER A 47 -2.72 -9.71 -3.98
N LEU A 48 -2.96 -8.53 -4.57
CA LEU A 48 -2.69 -8.22 -5.97
C LEU A 48 -1.20 -8.38 -6.35
N TYR A 49 -0.29 -8.23 -5.39
CA TYR A 49 1.15 -8.29 -5.60
C TYR A 49 1.79 -9.56 -5.04
N SER A 50 1.00 -10.53 -4.58
CA SER A 50 1.47 -11.78 -3.95
C SER A 50 2.48 -12.57 -4.79
N ASN A 51 2.40 -12.51 -6.12
CA ASN A 51 3.36 -13.16 -7.02
C ASN A 51 4.73 -12.46 -7.08
N PHE A 52 4.85 -11.24 -6.58
CA PHE A 52 6.05 -10.40 -6.66
C PHE A 52 6.68 -10.11 -5.30
N ILE A 53 6.00 -10.48 -4.21
CA ILE A 53 6.44 -10.28 -2.84
C ILE A 53 6.43 -11.62 -2.10
N ASN A 54 7.29 -11.75 -1.11
CA ASN A 54 7.23 -12.85 -0.16
C ASN A 54 6.22 -12.51 0.94
N VAL A 55 5.00 -13.03 0.79
CA VAL A 55 3.85 -12.80 1.68
C VAL A 55 4.14 -13.24 3.12
N ASP A 56 4.95 -14.28 3.33
CA ASP A 56 5.27 -14.78 4.67
C ASP A 56 6.20 -13.81 5.44
N SER A 57 7.12 -13.17 4.72
CA SER A 57 8.09 -12.24 5.31
C SER A 57 7.54 -10.81 5.46
N LEU A 58 6.57 -10.42 4.63
CA LEU A 58 6.04 -9.07 4.53
C LEU A 58 5.52 -8.51 5.88
N PRO A 59 4.75 -9.25 6.71
CA PRO A 59 4.29 -8.74 8.00
C PRO A 59 5.43 -8.36 8.95
N SER A 60 6.51 -9.14 8.96
CA SER A 60 7.69 -8.87 9.79
C SER A 60 8.47 -7.66 9.27
N GLU A 61 8.57 -7.55 7.95
CA GLU A 61 9.21 -6.42 7.27
C GLU A 61 8.45 -5.12 7.53
N ILE A 62 7.12 -5.12 7.46
CA ILE A 62 6.26 -3.97 7.77
C ILE A 62 6.45 -3.51 9.22
N LYS A 63 6.49 -4.44 10.18
CA LYS A 63 6.75 -4.11 11.59
C LYS A 63 8.13 -3.51 11.78
N LEU A 64 9.15 -4.02 11.09
CA LEU A 64 10.51 -3.47 11.15
C LEU A 64 10.57 -2.06 10.54
N TRP A 65 9.88 -1.86 9.42
CA TRP A 65 9.76 -0.57 8.74
C TRP A 65 9.07 0.46 9.63
N GLU A 66 7.95 0.11 10.25
CA GLU A 66 7.24 0.96 11.20
C GLU A 66 8.15 1.36 12.38
N ARG A 67 8.81 0.39 13.01
CA ARG A 67 9.75 0.62 14.12
C ARG A 67 10.89 1.55 13.74
N LYS A 68 11.46 1.38 12.54
CA LYS A 68 12.49 2.28 12.02
C LYS A 68 11.99 3.72 12.03
N TRP A 69 10.78 4.00 11.55
CA TRP A 69 10.27 5.36 11.40
C TRP A 69 9.65 5.96 12.66
N ILE A 70 9.22 5.14 13.62
CA ILE A 70 8.85 5.59 14.97
C ILE A 70 10.02 6.31 15.65
N ALA A 71 11.26 5.86 15.44
CA ALA A 71 12.46 6.46 16.01
C ALA A 71 12.77 7.88 15.47
N PHE A 72 12.17 8.27 14.34
CA PHE A 72 12.36 9.60 13.74
C PHE A 72 11.21 10.54 14.12
N LYS A 73 11.51 11.85 14.23
CA LYS A 73 10.49 12.90 14.38
C LYS A 73 9.61 12.97 13.14
N ASP A 74 8.34 13.37 13.30
CA ASP A 74 7.36 13.42 12.18
C ASP A 74 7.82 14.31 11.02
N THR A 75 8.53 15.41 11.31
CA THR A 75 9.11 16.34 10.33
C THR A 75 10.22 15.72 9.47
N ASN A 76 10.83 14.63 9.92
CA ASN A 76 11.95 13.96 9.26
C ASN A 76 11.52 12.69 8.52
N ARG A 77 10.22 12.35 8.54
CA ARG A 77 9.69 11.17 7.85
C ARG A 77 9.37 11.52 6.39
N PRO A 78 9.82 10.68 5.43
CA PRO A 78 9.40 10.79 4.04
C PRO A 78 7.88 10.87 3.88
N ASN A 79 7.44 11.81 3.05
CA ASN A 79 6.01 12.07 2.78
C ASN A 79 5.56 11.58 1.39
N THR A 80 6.51 11.17 0.56
CA THR A 80 6.23 10.68 -0.80
C THR A 80 6.83 9.28 -1.01
N ALA A 81 6.30 8.54 -1.98
CA ALA A 81 6.84 7.22 -2.34
C ALA A 81 8.31 7.31 -2.79
N ILE A 82 8.67 8.35 -3.56
CA ILE A 82 10.04 8.55 -4.05
C ILE A 82 11.03 8.86 -2.93
N GLU A 83 10.67 9.74 -1.98
CA GLU A 83 11.50 9.98 -0.80
C GLU A 83 11.65 8.70 0.03
N SER A 84 10.57 7.93 0.18
CA SER A 84 10.59 6.66 0.92
C SER A 84 11.55 5.66 0.29
N LEU A 85 11.56 5.56 -1.04
CA LEU A 85 12.48 4.71 -1.80
C LEU A 85 13.95 5.07 -1.55
N ASN A 86 14.29 6.35 -1.42
CA ASN A 86 15.66 6.80 -1.14
C ASN A 86 16.21 6.27 0.19
N TYR A 87 15.33 5.95 1.15
CA TYR A 87 15.70 5.39 2.46
C TYR A 87 15.34 3.91 2.60
N CYS A 88 14.86 3.26 1.54
CA CYS A 88 14.41 1.87 1.54
C CYS A 88 15.51 0.97 0.95
N ASN A 89 16.38 0.45 1.82
CA ASN A 89 17.41 -0.51 1.41
C ASN A 89 16.74 -1.81 0.90
N PRO A 90 16.91 -2.19 -0.38
CA PRO A 90 16.25 -3.35 -0.97
C PRO A 90 16.71 -4.70 -0.39
N GLU A 91 17.88 -4.77 0.26
CA GLU A 91 18.35 -5.99 0.93
C GLU A 91 17.65 -6.21 2.28
N LEU A 92 17.33 -5.11 2.98
CA LEU A 92 16.65 -5.16 4.28
C LEU A 92 15.13 -5.13 4.15
N PHE A 93 14.62 -4.47 3.11
CA PHE A 93 13.20 -4.25 2.89
C PHE A 93 12.79 -4.60 1.44
N PRO A 94 13.02 -5.85 0.98
CA PRO A 94 12.77 -6.23 -0.42
C PRO A 94 11.31 -6.09 -0.83
N ASN A 95 10.35 -6.45 0.03
CA ASN A 95 8.94 -6.41 -0.33
C ASN A 95 8.41 -4.96 -0.34
N ILE A 96 8.75 -4.18 0.69
CA ILE A 96 8.35 -2.78 0.79
C ILE A 96 8.99 -1.96 -0.33
N HIS A 97 10.23 -2.25 -0.70
CA HIS A 97 10.91 -1.59 -1.82
C HIS A 97 10.15 -1.81 -3.14
N PHE A 98 9.72 -3.05 -3.42
CA PHE A 98 8.89 -3.35 -4.59
C PHE A 98 7.55 -2.60 -4.53
N LEU A 99 6.83 -2.67 -3.40
CA LEU A 99 5.51 -2.05 -3.26
C LEU A 99 5.58 -0.51 -3.37
N LEU A 100 6.62 0.13 -2.83
CA LEU A 100 6.86 1.57 -3.01
C LEU A 100 7.14 1.94 -4.47
N LYS A 101 7.83 1.09 -5.24
CA LYS A 101 8.02 1.29 -6.69
C LYS A 101 6.69 1.22 -7.44
N VAL A 102 5.82 0.27 -7.09
CA VAL A 102 4.48 0.17 -7.66
C VAL A 102 3.68 1.44 -7.38
N LEU A 103 3.67 1.91 -6.13
CA LEU A 103 2.98 3.14 -5.75
C LEU A 103 3.52 4.36 -6.52
N HIS A 104 4.84 4.49 -6.63
CA HIS A 104 5.47 5.57 -7.40
C HIS A 104 5.06 5.55 -8.88
N CYS A 105 5.00 4.37 -9.50
CA CYS A 105 4.64 4.22 -10.91
C CYS A 105 3.17 4.61 -11.18
N TRP A 106 2.26 4.31 -10.24
CA TRP A 106 0.83 4.64 -10.36
C TRP A 106 0.55 6.15 -10.40
N PHE A 107 1.43 7.00 -9.86
CA PHE A 107 1.25 8.47 -9.92
C PHE A 107 1.71 9.10 -11.24
N LEU A 108 2.28 8.30 -12.17
CA LEU A 108 2.80 8.78 -13.46
C LEU A 108 1.90 8.40 -14.66
N GLN A 109 0.74 7.76 -14.44
CA GLN A 109 -0.28 7.43 -15.44
C GLN A 109 -1.57 8.23 -15.19
#